data_AF-A0A5J4QM99-F1
#
_entry.id   AF-A0A5J4QM99-F1
#
_cell.length_a   1.000
_cell.length_b   1.000
_cell.length_c   1.000
_cell.angle_alpha   90.00
_cell.angle_beta   90.00
_cell.angle_gamma   90.00
#
_symmetry.space_group_name_H-M   'P 1'
#
loop_
_entity.id
_entity.type
_entity.pdbx_description
1 polymer ?
#
loop_
_entity_poly.entity_id
_entity_poly.type
_entity_poly.pdbx_seq_one_letter_code
_entity_poly.pdbx_strand_id
1 'polypeptide(L)'
;MGLGRQNIHRLMYQEDLEELIKAALADGVLTEQKKLILFKKAEKQGIDLDEFEMVLEARLFEQNQKSKKVENPVAVAPEPIVVVPEPIAATKPNKERAVKCPSCGAIIQSFQTTCADCGYEFRNVEVNASVQKLVQMLNDVENEKEDVENEGYGETPLKTVLNYFDKGRKDFMGMGDEKKEEKKKKIIANFPIPNTKEDILELLYFIYPKTKAGFSSDKNYSAWRSKFKEVLWRAKSAFSNDPKMIAEIERFEEQDKKTSKFSLLTSRFMSLSKRTKIIIGVILFYIIITLVMIPLISHYASSSDTVDEKITHEKARLEQVLQECQKAIKTEDFVQAEMLTNQLRWEYEPNDSSYLKETDHQKEIWNEKRNGLLEIIKTTQGKTVY
;
A
#
# COMPACT_ATOMS: atom_id res chain seq x y z
N MET A 1 -16.73 38.67 -38.78
CA MET A 1 -16.91 37.40 -38.06
C MET A 1 -15.56 37.00 -37.47
N GLY A 2 -15.48 36.67 -36.19
CA GLY A 2 -14.21 36.31 -35.54
C GLY A 2 -13.86 34.85 -35.79
N LEU A 3 -12.77 34.58 -36.52
CA LEU A 3 -12.23 33.22 -36.63
C LEU A 3 -11.58 32.84 -35.29
N GLY A 4 -12.06 31.73 -34.71
CA GLY A 4 -11.80 31.38 -33.31
C GLY A 4 -10.33 31.06 -33.02
N ARG A 5 -9.78 31.67 -31.96
CA ARG A 5 -8.44 31.36 -31.43
C ARG A 5 -8.46 30.04 -30.63
N GLN A 6 -8.88 28.95 -31.25
CA GLN A 6 -9.01 27.62 -30.67
C GLN A 6 -8.58 26.54 -31.69
N ASN A 7 -7.33 26.05 -31.57
CA ASN A 7 -6.85 24.71 -31.97
C ASN A 7 -5.31 24.68 -32.01
N ILE A 8 -4.66 24.82 -30.84
CA ILE A 8 -3.22 24.54 -30.65
C ILE A 8 -3.03 23.68 -29.37
N HIS A 9 -4.01 22.81 -29.07
CA HIS A 9 -4.08 22.00 -27.84
C HIS A 9 -4.59 20.57 -28.14
N ARG A 10 -3.94 19.92 -29.11
CA ARG A 10 -4.09 18.51 -29.50
C ARG A 10 -2.80 18.14 -30.26
N LEU A 11 -2.08 17.05 -29.99
CA LEU A 11 -2.23 15.97 -29.02
C LEU A 11 -0.84 15.67 -28.41
N MET A 12 -0.70 15.49 -27.09
CA MET A 12 0.51 14.87 -26.51
C MET A 12 0.32 13.38 -26.21
N TYR A 13 -0.90 12.95 -25.88
CA TYR A 13 -1.24 11.56 -25.55
C TYR A 13 -2.39 11.04 -26.42
N GLN A 14 -2.65 9.73 -26.36
CA GLN A 14 -3.82 9.11 -26.99
C GLN A 14 -5.12 9.76 -26.50
N GLU A 15 -6.15 9.83 -27.35
CA GLU A 15 -7.37 10.59 -27.05
C GLU A 15 -8.07 10.12 -25.77
N ASP A 16 -8.14 8.79 -25.54
CA ASP A 16 -8.54 8.18 -24.27
C ASP A 16 -7.96 8.87 -23.03
N LEU A 17 -6.65 9.18 -23.04
CA LEU A 17 -5.94 9.70 -21.88
C LEU A 17 -6.11 11.21 -21.75
N GLU A 18 -6.15 11.94 -22.87
CA GLU A 18 -6.53 13.36 -22.88
C GLU A 18 -7.97 13.59 -22.39
N GLU A 19 -8.92 12.69 -22.70
CA GLU A 19 -10.28 12.75 -22.17
C GLU A 19 -10.35 12.38 -20.69
N LEU A 20 -9.65 11.32 -20.25
CA LEU A 20 -9.55 10.97 -18.83
C LEU A 20 -8.91 12.10 -18.01
N ILE A 21 -7.89 12.78 -18.52
CA ILE A 21 -7.28 13.96 -17.88
C ILE A 21 -8.33 15.09 -17.75
N LYS A 22 -9.06 15.43 -18.82
CA LYS A 22 -10.08 16.49 -18.79
C LYS A 22 -11.21 16.17 -17.81
N ALA A 23 -11.67 14.92 -17.78
CA ALA A 23 -12.69 14.46 -16.83
C ALA A 23 -12.18 14.46 -15.38
N ALA A 24 -10.94 14.05 -15.14
CA ALA A 24 -10.33 14.05 -13.81
C ALA A 24 -10.09 15.47 -13.27
N LEU A 25 -9.74 16.43 -14.13
CA LEU A 25 -9.48 17.83 -13.76
C LEU A 25 -10.74 18.72 -13.76
N ALA A 26 -11.89 18.22 -14.23
CA ALA A 26 -13.11 19.01 -14.48
C ALA A 26 -13.60 19.83 -13.27
N ASP A 27 -13.46 19.29 -12.06
CA ASP A 27 -13.84 19.92 -10.79
C ASP A 27 -12.71 20.76 -10.15
N GLY A 28 -11.56 20.89 -10.82
CA GLY A 28 -10.36 21.57 -10.32
C GLY A 28 -9.58 20.80 -9.24
N VAL A 29 -10.03 19.61 -8.83
CA VAL A 29 -9.48 18.86 -7.69
C VAL A 29 -9.04 17.46 -8.13
N LEU A 30 -7.75 17.34 -8.46
CA LEU A 30 -7.12 16.05 -8.71
C LEU A 30 -6.93 15.29 -7.38
N THR A 31 -7.78 14.29 -7.11
CA THR A 31 -7.64 13.42 -5.94
C THR A 31 -6.68 12.26 -6.21
N GLU A 32 -6.07 11.72 -5.16
CA GLU A 32 -5.15 10.57 -5.22
C GLU A 32 -5.70 9.38 -6.02
N GLN A 33 -7.01 9.12 -5.91
CA GLN A 33 -7.66 8.03 -6.66
C GLN A 33 -7.70 8.32 -8.17
N LYS A 34 -8.00 9.57 -8.58
CA LYS A 34 -7.91 9.99 -9.98
C LYS A 34 -6.47 9.91 -10.50
N LYS A 35 -5.51 10.45 -9.73
CA LYS A 35 -4.07 10.44 -10.07
C LYS A 35 -3.58 9.00 -10.31
N LEU A 36 -3.88 8.08 -9.40
CA LEU A 36 -3.48 6.67 -9.49
C LEU A 36 -4.16 5.90 -10.64
N ILE A 37 -5.36 6.31 -11.08
CA ILE A 37 -6.01 5.76 -12.29
C ILE A 37 -5.32 6.27 -13.56
N LEU A 38 -5.01 7.58 -13.61
CA LEU A 38 -4.34 8.21 -14.75
C LEU A 38 -2.93 7.62 -14.97
N PHE A 39 -2.11 7.53 -13.92
CA PHE A 39 -0.77 6.95 -14.00
C PHE A 39 -0.79 5.49 -14.49
N LYS A 40 -1.75 4.68 -14.03
CA LYS A 40 -1.95 3.29 -14.52
C LYS A 40 -2.45 3.18 -15.97
N LYS A 41 -3.01 4.24 -16.55
CA LYS A 41 -3.36 4.30 -17.98
C LYS A 41 -2.17 4.80 -18.81
N ALA A 42 -1.38 5.74 -18.28
CA ALA A 42 -0.14 6.23 -18.88
C ALA A 42 0.94 5.13 -18.96
N GLU A 43 1.21 4.43 -17.86
CA GLU A 43 2.10 3.26 -17.76
C GLU A 43 1.75 2.20 -18.83
N LYS A 44 0.45 1.88 -18.98
CA LYS A 44 -0.06 0.94 -19.99
C LYS A 44 0.03 1.44 -21.43
N GLN A 45 0.24 2.73 -21.65
CA GLN A 45 0.49 3.34 -22.96
C GLN A 45 2.00 3.53 -23.22
N GLY A 46 2.87 3.11 -22.30
CA GLY A 46 4.33 3.26 -22.43
C GLY A 46 4.83 4.71 -22.25
N ILE A 47 4.04 5.56 -21.59
CA ILE A 47 4.37 6.95 -21.31
C ILE A 47 5.21 7.02 -20.03
N ASP A 48 6.26 7.84 -20.03
CA ASP A 48 7.10 8.09 -18.86
C ASP A 48 6.30 8.75 -17.73
N LEU A 49 6.50 8.28 -16.49
CA LEU A 49 5.69 8.70 -15.35
C LEU A 49 6.06 10.09 -14.82
N ASP A 50 7.33 10.49 -14.94
CA ASP A 50 7.82 11.79 -14.46
C ASP A 50 7.44 12.89 -15.48
N GLU A 51 7.52 12.60 -16.78
CA GLU A 51 6.96 13.47 -17.83
C GLU A 51 5.44 13.61 -17.67
N PHE A 52 4.74 12.51 -17.41
CA PHE A 52 3.28 12.51 -17.21
C PHE A 52 2.85 13.31 -15.98
N GLU A 53 3.60 13.21 -14.87
CA GLU A 53 3.36 14.00 -13.66
C GLU A 53 3.47 15.50 -13.95
N MET A 54 4.57 15.93 -14.58
CA MET A 54 4.81 17.33 -14.95
C MET A 54 3.69 17.90 -15.85
N VAL A 55 3.24 17.15 -16.85
CA VAL A 55 2.15 17.58 -17.75
C VAL A 55 0.81 17.63 -17.01
N LEU A 56 0.53 16.68 -16.12
CA LEU A 56 -0.71 16.64 -15.34
C LEU A 56 -0.80 17.83 -14.35
N GLU A 57 0.30 18.18 -13.68
CA GLU A 57 0.37 19.34 -12.79
C GLU A 57 0.25 20.66 -13.56
N ALA A 58 0.90 20.79 -14.72
CA ALA A 58 0.75 21.97 -15.59
C ALA A 58 -0.71 22.19 -16.03
N ARG A 59 -1.41 21.12 -16.44
CA ARG A 59 -2.84 21.18 -16.82
C ARG A 59 -3.73 21.54 -15.62
N LEU A 60 -3.46 20.99 -14.43
CA LEU A 60 -4.17 21.33 -13.19
C LEU A 60 -3.98 22.81 -12.80
N PHE A 61 -2.77 23.34 -12.95
CA PHE A 61 -2.44 24.75 -12.70
C PHE A 61 -3.14 25.69 -13.70
N GLU A 62 -3.10 25.36 -15.00
CA GLU A 62 -3.87 26.08 -16.03
C GLU A 62 -5.37 26.12 -15.71
N GLN A 63 -5.97 25.00 -15.31
CA GLN A 63 -7.40 24.90 -15.04
C GLN A 63 -7.79 25.76 -13.83
N ASN A 64 -6.98 25.72 -12.76
CA ASN A 64 -7.17 26.58 -11.59
C ASN A 64 -6.96 28.08 -11.88
N GLN A 65 -6.10 28.45 -12.83
CA GLN A 65 -6.01 29.84 -13.31
C GLN A 65 -7.24 30.27 -14.14
N LYS A 66 -7.78 29.37 -14.97
CA LYS A 66 -8.98 29.66 -15.80
C LYS A 66 -10.20 29.92 -14.90
N SER A 67 -10.40 29.12 -13.85
CA SER A 67 -11.47 29.34 -12.86
C SER A 67 -11.32 30.66 -12.07
N LYS A 68 -10.09 31.05 -11.69
CA LYS A 68 -9.84 32.27 -10.91
C LYS A 68 -9.97 33.60 -11.68
N LYS A 69 -10.23 33.57 -13.00
CA LYS A 69 -10.24 34.78 -13.85
C LYS A 69 -11.63 35.37 -14.15
N VAL A 70 -12.67 34.88 -13.47
CA VAL A 70 -14.08 35.28 -13.71
C VAL A 70 -14.61 36.26 -12.65
N GLU A 71 -14.00 36.35 -11.46
CA GLU A 71 -14.54 37.12 -10.33
C GLU A 71 -13.56 38.19 -9.83
N ASN A 72 -13.86 39.48 -10.11
CA ASN A 72 -13.54 40.72 -9.36
C ASN A 72 -13.69 41.97 -10.27
N PRO A 73 -13.73 43.22 -9.75
CA PRO A 73 -13.86 43.65 -8.36
C PRO A 73 -14.98 44.70 -8.10
N VAL A 74 -15.34 44.90 -6.82
CA VAL A 74 -15.75 46.22 -6.29
C VAL A 74 -15.13 46.38 -4.90
N ALA A 75 -14.59 47.56 -4.59
CA ALA A 75 -14.04 47.92 -3.28
C ALA A 75 -14.84 49.08 -2.66
N VAL A 76 -14.81 49.23 -1.33
CA VAL A 76 -14.99 50.51 -0.59
C VAL A 76 -14.65 50.33 0.89
N ALA A 77 -14.13 51.40 1.51
CA ALA A 77 -13.96 51.65 2.95
C ALA A 77 -13.77 53.19 3.13
N PRO A 78 -13.69 53.80 4.34
CA PRO A 78 -13.93 53.28 5.71
C PRO A 78 -14.83 54.25 6.58
N GLU A 79 -14.69 54.19 7.92
CA GLU A 79 -14.94 55.28 8.93
C GLU A 79 -16.38 55.52 9.51
N PRO A 80 -16.57 56.31 10.61
CA PRO A 80 -15.94 56.17 11.95
C PRO A 80 -16.87 56.50 13.18
N ILE A 81 -16.51 56.13 14.42
CA ILE A 81 -17.02 56.75 15.69
C ILE A 81 -15.88 56.86 16.75
N VAL A 82 -15.97 57.83 17.68
CA VAL A 82 -14.91 58.37 18.59
C VAL A 82 -15.32 58.31 20.08
N VAL A 83 -14.36 58.33 21.06
CA VAL A 83 -14.40 59.05 22.39
C VAL A 83 -13.11 58.83 23.25
N VAL A 84 -12.70 59.85 24.05
CA VAL A 84 -11.46 60.08 24.89
C VAL A 84 -11.84 61.10 26.02
N PRO A 85 -11.26 61.28 27.27
CA PRO A 85 -9.90 61.07 27.89
C PRO A 85 -9.80 59.88 28.90
N GLU A 86 -8.76 59.58 29.75
CA GLU A 86 -7.70 60.24 30.60
C GLU A 86 -8.11 60.73 32.03
N PRO A 87 -7.18 60.90 33.02
CA PRO A 87 -5.76 60.46 33.21
C PRO A 87 -5.56 59.62 34.53
N ILE A 88 -4.35 59.23 35.02
CA ILE A 88 -3.38 60.02 35.84
C ILE A 88 -2.05 59.22 36.09
N ALA A 89 -0.92 59.92 35.91
CA ALA A 89 0.44 59.75 36.50
C ALA A 89 1.21 58.40 36.40
N ALA A 90 2.54 58.48 36.63
CA ALA A 90 3.51 57.40 36.46
C ALA A 90 4.59 57.38 37.56
N THR A 91 5.26 56.24 37.73
CA THR A 91 6.60 56.11 38.33
C THR A 91 7.34 54.87 37.80
N LYS A 92 8.68 54.91 37.85
CA LYS A 92 9.68 53.85 37.53
C LYS A 92 10.92 54.12 38.42
N PRO A 93 11.91 53.21 38.56
CA PRO A 93 12.08 51.86 38.01
C PRO A 93 11.87 50.78 39.12
N ASN A 94 12.14 49.47 39.00
CA ASN A 94 12.95 48.66 38.10
C ASN A 94 12.42 47.20 38.09
N LYS A 95 12.15 46.58 36.92
CA LYS A 95 11.75 45.17 36.71
C LYS A 95 11.58 44.85 35.22
N GLU A 96 11.33 43.59 34.87
CA GLU A 96 11.16 43.09 33.49
C GLU A 96 10.21 43.93 32.63
N ARG A 97 10.50 44.00 31.32
CA ARG A 97 9.64 44.64 30.32
C ARG A 97 8.39 43.80 30.08
N ALA A 98 7.43 43.89 30.99
CA ALA A 98 6.11 43.27 30.91
C ALA A 98 5.43 43.61 29.57
N VAL A 99 5.22 42.58 28.73
CA VAL A 99 4.51 42.71 27.46
C VAL A 99 3.01 42.84 27.75
N LYS A 100 2.31 43.71 27.02
CA LYS A 100 0.88 43.94 27.17
C LYS A 100 0.08 43.41 25.98
N CYS A 101 -1.12 42.92 26.23
CA CYS A 101 -2.02 42.44 25.19
C CYS A 101 -2.42 43.57 24.23
N PRO A 102 -2.24 43.43 22.90
CA PRO A 102 -2.66 44.44 21.93
C PRO A 102 -4.16 44.77 21.96
N SER A 103 -5.00 43.82 22.37
CA SER A 103 -6.48 43.95 22.32
C SER A 103 -7.13 44.38 23.64
N CYS A 104 -6.44 44.28 24.77
CA CYS A 104 -7.03 44.64 26.08
C CYS A 104 -6.03 45.15 27.13
N GLY A 105 -4.76 45.36 26.78
CA GLY A 105 -3.75 46.00 27.65
C GLY A 105 -3.28 45.16 28.86
N ALA A 106 -3.90 44.02 29.14
CA ALA A 106 -3.52 43.09 30.20
C ALA A 106 -2.06 42.65 30.09
N ILE A 107 -1.40 42.41 31.23
CA ILE A 107 0.01 42.01 31.27
C ILE A 107 0.12 40.52 30.94
N ILE A 108 0.73 40.22 29.80
CA ILE A 108 0.92 38.86 29.30
C ILE A 108 2.08 38.22 30.05
N GLN A 109 1.92 36.96 30.47
CA GLN A 109 3.07 36.13 30.86
C GLN A 109 3.77 35.59 29.61
N SER A 110 5.11 35.54 29.62
CA SER A 110 5.91 35.04 28.50
C SER A 110 5.41 33.66 28.02
N PHE A 111 5.40 33.47 26.69
CA PHE A 111 4.98 32.24 25.99
C PHE A 111 3.48 31.88 26.01
N GLN A 112 2.60 32.73 26.56
CA GLN A 112 1.16 32.59 26.30
C GLN A 112 0.84 32.84 24.80
N THR A 113 -0.04 32.03 24.22
CA THR A 113 -0.49 32.15 22.81
C THR A 113 -1.85 32.84 22.67
N THR A 114 -2.60 32.95 23.76
CA THR A 114 -3.88 33.65 23.86
C THR A 114 -3.92 34.47 25.15
N CYS A 115 -4.52 35.66 25.12
CA CYS A 115 -4.70 36.48 26.32
C CYS A 115 -5.74 35.84 27.26
N ALA A 116 -5.37 35.64 28.53
CA ALA A 116 -6.30 35.09 29.53
C ALA A 116 -7.52 35.99 29.78
N ASP A 117 -7.33 37.31 29.75
CA ASP A 117 -8.34 38.30 30.14
C ASP A 117 -9.33 38.66 29.02
N CYS A 118 -8.96 38.47 27.75
CA CYS A 118 -9.78 38.87 26.60
C CYS A 118 -9.75 37.92 25.39
N GLY A 119 -9.15 36.73 25.51
CA GLY A 119 -9.15 35.69 24.47
C GLY A 119 -8.33 35.98 23.21
N TYR A 120 -7.83 37.20 23.02
CA TYR A 120 -7.06 37.61 21.84
C TYR A 120 -5.86 36.69 21.58
N GLU A 121 -5.79 36.12 20.38
CA GLU A 121 -4.67 35.25 19.96
C GLU A 121 -3.46 36.07 19.54
N PHE A 122 -2.30 35.80 20.13
CA PHE A 122 -1.05 36.51 19.85
C PHE A 122 -0.41 36.02 18.55
N ARG A 123 -0.97 36.49 17.42
CA ARG A 123 -0.46 36.27 16.07
C ARG A 123 0.87 37.02 15.90
N ASN A 124 1.96 36.27 15.86
CA ASN A 124 3.32 36.82 15.91
C ASN A 124 3.80 37.26 14.53
N VAL A 125 3.22 38.36 14.00
CA VAL A 125 3.32 38.79 12.59
C VAL A 125 4.76 38.90 12.06
N GLU A 126 5.74 39.23 12.92
CA GLU A 126 7.15 39.38 12.53
C GLU A 126 7.94 38.05 12.51
N VAL A 127 7.37 36.96 13.06
CA VAL A 127 7.98 35.62 13.06
C VAL A 127 6.90 34.55 12.87
N ASN A 128 6.46 34.38 11.62
CA ASN A 128 6.50 33.09 10.91
C ASN A 128 5.98 33.21 9.47
N ALA A 129 6.85 32.82 8.52
CA ALA A 129 6.45 31.96 7.41
C ALA A 129 7.28 30.69 7.59
N SER A 130 6.87 29.86 8.55
CA SER A 130 7.77 28.89 9.18
C SER A 130 8.30 27.84 8.19
N VAL A 131 7.41 27.31 7.34
CA VAL A 131 7.76 26.39 6.27
C VAL A 131 8.65 27.06 5.23
N GLN A 132 8.38 28.31 4.85
CA GLN A 132 9.19 29.04 3.87
C GLN A 132 10.63 29.21 4.36
N LYS A 133 10.84 29.54 5.64
CA LYS A 133 12.19 29.65 6.22
C LYS A 133 12.91 28.30 6.28
N LEU A 134 12.21 27.22 6.61
CA LEU A 134 12.78 25.85 6.57
C LEU A 134 13.16 25.44 5.14
N VAL A 135 12.30 25.71 4.16
CA VAL A 135 12.57 25.47 2.73
C VAL A 135 13.77 26.28 2.26
N GLN A 136 13.86 27.57 2.63
CA GLN A 136 15.01 28.41 2.31
C GLN A 136 16.31 27.81 2.87
N MET A 137 16.38 27.50 4.16
CA MET A 137 17.59 26.93 4.78
C MET A 137 18.02 25.59 4.16
N LEU A 138 17.08 24.78 3.64
CA LEU A 138 17.39 23.54 2.92
C LEU A 138 17.86 23.79 1.49
N ASN A 139 17.24 24.75 0.79
CA ASN A 139 17.66 25.18 -0.54
C ASN A 139 19.04 25.85 -0.52
N ASP A 140 19.35 26.61 0.53
CA ASP A 140 20.67 27.24 0.71
C ASP A 140 21.78 26.17 0.74
N VAL A 141 21.57 25.07 1.46
CA VAL A 141 22.49 23.91 1.51
C VAL A 141 22.59 23.15 0.18
N GLU A 142 21.51 23.12 -0.62
CA GLU A 142 21.58 22.52 -1.96
C GLU A 142 22.37 23.39 -2.94
N ASN A 143 22.21 24.71 -2.83
CA ASN A 143 22.90 25.72 -3.64
C ASN A 143 24.33 26.03 -3.15
N GLU A 144 24.75 25.51 -1.99
CA GLU A 144 26.17 25.47 -1.61
C GLU A 144 26.96 24.76 -2.71
N LYS A 145 27.78 25.53 -3.42
CA LYS A 145 28.79 24.98 -4.32
C LYS A 145 29.75 24.15 -3.47
N GLU A 146 30.18 23.01 -4.00
CA GLU A 146 31.32 22.33 -3.41
C GLU A 146 32.55 23.22 -3.61
N ASP A 147 33.03 23.84 -2.54
CA ASP A 147 34.34 24.46 -2.52
C ASP A 147 35.39 23.38 -2.79
N VAL A 148 35.88 23.33 -4.02
CA VAL A 148 37.01 22.48 -4.39
C VAL A 148 38.25 23.12 -3.80
N GLU A 149 38.50 22.80 -2.52
CA GLU A 149 39.74 23.06 -1.80
C GLU A 149 40.89 22.35 -2.56
N ASN A 150 41.42 23.02 -3.58
CA ASN A 150 42.44 22.51 -4.48
C ASN A 150 43.83 22.60 -3.82
N GLU A 151 43.94 22.01 -2.62
CA GLU A 151 45.21 21.89 -1.91
C GLU A 151 46.14 20.98 -2.73
N GLY A 152 47.17 21.62 -3.30
CA GLY A 152 47.71 21.16 -4.57
C GLY A 152 48.61 19.93 -4.48
N TYR A 153 48.40 18.99 -5.40
CA TYR A 153 49.50 18.31 -6.08
C TYR A 153 49.05 17.70 -7.43
N GLY A 154 49.74 18.12 -8.51
CA GLY A 154 49.80 17.46 -9.82
C GLY A 154 48.48 17.15 -10.53
N GLU A 155 48.09 18.02 -11.47
CA GLU A 155 47.12 17.65 -12.51
C GLU A 155 47.74 16.64 -13.47
N THR A 156 47.44 15.36 -13.27
CA THR A 156 47.75 14.30 -14.24
C THR A 156 46.46 13.97 -15.03
N PRO A 157 46.52 13.79 -16.37
CA PRO A 157 45.32 13.49 -17.17
C PRO A 157 44.54 12.27 -16.67
N LEU A 158 45.24 11.28 -16.13
CA LEU A 158 44.65 10.09 -15.51
C LEU A 158 43.78 10.44 -14.29
N LYS A 159 44.19 11.40 -13.45
CA LYS A 159 43.42 11.85 -12.28
C LYS A 159 42.16 12.62 -12.71
N THR A 160 42.23 13.44 -13.76
CA THR A 160 41.05 14.12 -14.33
C THR A 160 40.04 13.12 -14.89
N VAL A 161 40.51 12.10 -15.62
CA VAL A 161 39.67 11.00 -16.14
C VAL A 161 39.07 10.18 -14.99
N LEU A 162 39.86 9.81 -13.97
CA LEU A 162 39.38 9.09 -12.78
C LEU A 162 38.32 9.89 -12.02
N ASN A 163 38.50 11.20 -11.84
CA ASN A 163 37.51 12.07 -11.19
C ASN A 163 36.20 12.15 -12.01
N TYR A 164 36.27 12.20 -13.34
CA TYR A 164 35.09 12.14 -14.21
C TYR A 164 34.35 10.79 -14.09
N PHE A 165 35.08 9.68 -14.11
CA PHE A 165 34.51 8.35 -13.93
C PHE A 165 33.93 8.12 -12.52
N ASP A 166 34.56 8.69 -11.48
CA ASP A 166 34.08 8.55 -10.11
C ASP A 166 32.86 9.45 -9.83
N LYS A 167 32.82 10.67 -10.39
CA LYS A 167 31.64 11.54 -10.35
C LYS A 167 30.46 10.89 -11.07
N GLY A 168 30.64 10.49 -12.33
CA GLY A 168 29.59 9.78 -13.08
C GLY A 168 29.14 8.47 -12.42
N ARG A 169 30.03 7.78 -11.69
CA ARG A 169 29.67 6.60 -10.89
C ARG A 169 28.88 6.97 -9.62
N LYS A 170 29.25 8.05 -8.91
CA LYS A 170 28.52 8.53 -7.73
C LYS A 170 27.11 8.99 -8.09
N ASP A 171 26.98 9.74 -9.17
CA ASP A 171 25.69 10.18 -9.73
C ASP A 171 24.82 8.96 -10.09
N PHE A 172 25.38 8.00 -10.85
CA PHE A 172 24.71 6.75 -11.23
C PHE A 172 24.39 5.80 -10.04
N MET A 173 25.13 5.90 -8.92
CA MET A 173 24.88 5.11 -7.70
C MET A 173 24.03 5.85 -6.64
N GLY A 174 23.58 7.09 -6.91
CA GLY A 174 22.84 7.90 -5.94
C GLY A 174 23.68 8.37 -4.73
N MET A 175 25.01 8.28 -4.81
CA MET A 175 25.96 8.67 -3.76
C MET A 175 26.23 10.20 -3.72
N GLY A 176 25.19 11.00 -3.95
CA GLY A 176 25.24 12.46 -3.79
C GLY A 176 25.58 12.91 -2.37
N ASP A 177 26.36 14.00 -2.33
CA ASP A 177 27.01 14.73 -1.25
C ASP A 177 26.55 14.42 0.20
N GLU A 178 27.19 13.43 0.83
CA GLU A 178 26.94 13.05 2.24
C GLU A 178 27.07 14.24 3.21
N LYS A 179 27.99 15.18 2.91
CA LYS A 179 28.20 16.45 3.64
C LYS A 179 26.98 17.38 3.59
N LYS A 180 26.25 17.46 2.46
CA LYS A 180 25.02 18.25 2.34
C LYS A 180 23.85 17.56 3.04
N GLU A 181 23.73 16.25 2.90
CA GLU A 181 22.71 15.47 3.61
C GLU A 181 22.86 15.59 5.13
N GLU A 182 24.09 15.54 5.66
CA GLU A 182 24.31 15.76 7.09
C GLU A 182 23.95 17.19 7.54
N LYS A 183 24.17 18.21 6.70
CA LYS A 183 23.69 19.58 6.94
C LYS A 183 22.16 19.67 6.93
N LYS A 184 21.48 19.12 5.91
CA LYS A 184 20.00 19.05 5.82
C LYS A 184 19.41 18.40 7.07
N LYS A 185 19.94 17.24 7.47
CA LYS A 185 19.58 16.51 8.70
C LYS A 185 19.67 17.38 9.95
N LYS A 186 20.76 18.14 10.11
CA LYS A 186 20.96 19.06 11.25
C LYS A 186 19.94 20.21 11.24
N ILE A 187 19.63 20.78 10.07
CA ILE A 187 18.60 21.81 9.91
C ILE A 187 17.22 21.28 10.30
N ILE A 188 16.80 20.14 9.75
CA ILE A 188 15.49 19.52 10.02
C ILE A 188 15.30 19.23 11.52
N ALA A 189 16.31 18.65 12.17
CA ALA A 189 16.26 18.33 13.59
C ALA A 189 16.18 19.61 14.46
N ASN A 190 17.02 20.60 14.19
CA ASN A 190 17.17 21.78 15.04
C ASN A 190 16.18 22.92 14.73
N PHE A 191 15.35 22.80 13.68
CA PHE A 191 14.38 23.84 13.31
C PHE A 191 13.39 24.13 14.46
N PRO A 192 13.16 25.39 14.85
CA PRO A 192 12.24 25.72 15.94
C PRO A 192 10.79 25.42 15.56
N ILE A 193 10.03 24.84 16.49
CA ILE A 193 8.61 24.55 16.26
C ILE A 193 7.79 25.84 16.49
N PRO A 194 6.87 26.20 15.58
CA PRO A 194 6.01 27.35 15.75
C PRO A 194 5.12 27.34 17.01
N ASN A 195 4.60 28.51 17.34
CA ASN A 195 3.71 28.75 18.47
C ASN A 195 2.27 29.14 18.08
N THR A 196 2.00 29.57 16.84
CA THR A 196 0.62 29.79 16.36
C THR A 196 -0.01 28.48 15.89
N LYS A 197 -1.34 28.39 15.93
CA LYS A 197 -2.10 27.20 15.49
C LYS A 197 -1.91 26.94 14.00
N GLU A 198 -1.96 28.01 13.20
CA GLU A 198 -1.84 27.99 11.75
C GLU A 198 -0.45 27.53 11.29
N ASP A 199 0.63 28.08 11.87
CA ASP A 199 1.99 27.67 11.52
C ASP A 199 2.28 26.22 11.91
N ILE A 200 1.73 25.76 13.04
CA ILE A 200 1.86 24.36 13.47
C ILE A 200 1.17 23.43 12.46
N LEU A 201 0.00 23.81 11.92
CA LEU A 201 -0.68 23.05 10.88
C LEU A 201 0.07 23.11 9.55
N GLU A 202 0.54 24.28 9.10
CA GLU A 202 1.33 24.43 7.87
C GLU A 202 2.56 23.51 7.91
N LEU A 203 3.31 23.54 9.02
CA LEU A 203 4.48 22.69 9.23
C LEU A 203 4.13 21.21 9.35
N LEU A 204 2.99 20.86 9.97
CA LEU A 204 2.51 19.48 10.04
C LEU A 204 2.20 18.92 8.65
N TYR A 205 1.46 19.67 7.82
CA TYR A 205 1.13 19.29 6.45
C TYR A 205 2.34 19.23 5.53
N PHE A 206 3.32 20.13 5.72
CA PHE A 206 4.58 20.11 4.95
C PHE A 206 5.49 18.92 5.30
N ILE A 207 5.57 18.53 6.57
CA ILE A 207 6.43 17.42 7.01
C ILE A 207 5.77 16.06 6.77
N TYR A 208 4.45 15.91 6.94
CA TYR A 208 3.77 14.62 6.85
C TYR A 208 4.06 13.78 5.59
N PRO A 209 4.02 14.30 4.35
CA PRO A 209 4.37 13.52 3.16
C PRO A 209 5.84 13.05 3.17
N LYS A 210 6.74 13.82 3.81
CA LYS A 210 8.17 13.48 3.95
C LYS A 210 8.43 12.35 4.98
N THR A 211 7.42 11.94 5.77
CA THR A 211 7.51 10.73 6.62
C THR A 211 6.98 9.47 5.92
N LYS A 212 6.71 9.52 4.61
CA LYS A 212 6.32 8.38 3.78
C LYS A 212 7.52 7.89 2.96
N ALA A 213 8.12 6.77 3.37
CA ALA A 213 9.31 6.19 2.74
C ALA A 213 9.16 5.73 1.27
N GLY A 214 7.96 5.83 0.68
CA GLY A 214 7.71 5.63 -0.76
C GLY A 214 7.36 6.90 -1.53
N PHE A 215 7.48 8.08 -0.90
CA PHE A 215 7.15 9.39 -1.47
C PHE A 215 8.32 10.40 -1.36
N SER A 216 9.46 9.97 -0.80
CA SER A 216 10.63 10.81 -0.60
C SER A 216 11.90 10.09 -1.04
N SER A 217 12.53 10.59 -2.12
CA SER A 217 13.94 10.32 -2.46
C SER A 217 14.92 10.90 -1.43
N ASP A 218 14.42 11.77 -0.54
CA ASP A 218 15.13 12.42 0.55
C ASP A 218 15.70 11.43 1.57
N LYS A 219 17.04 11.35 1.64
CA LYS A 219 17.81 10.51 2.57
C LYS A 219 17.56 10.90 4.04
N ASN A 220 17.04 12.11 4.30
CA ASN A 220 16.74 12.64 5.62
C ASN A 220 15.38 12.19 6.20
N TYR A 221 14.72 11.21 5.58
CA TYR A 221 13.51 10.54 6.08
C TYR A 221 13.47 10.34 7.62
N SER A 222 14.59 9.90 8.22
CA SER A 222 14.69 9.69 9.67
C SER A 222 14.61 10.99 10.49
N ALA A 223 15.14 12.10 9.98
CA ALA A 223 15.07 13.42 10.61
C ALA A 223 13.64 13.99 10.49
N TRP A 224 13.04 13.93 9.30
CA TRP A 224 11.64 14.32 9.09
C TRP A 224 10.69 13.54 10.01
N ARG A 225 10.89 12.23 10.13
CA ARG A 225 10.09 11.34 11.00
C ARG A 225 10.25 11.65 12.50
N SER A 226 11.41 12.12 12.94
CA SER A 226 11.57 12.63 14.30
C SER A 226 10.85 13.97 14.46
N LYS A 227 11.09 14.92 13.53
CA LYS A 227 10.53 16.27 13.62
C LYS A 227 9.01 16.30 13.58
N PHE A 228 8.42 15.44 12.76
CA PHE A 228 6.98 15.20 12.68
C PHE A 228 6.35 14.86 14.04
N LYS A 229 7.02 14.07 14.88
CA LYS A 229 6.51 13.71 16.22
C LYS A 229 6.50 14.89 17.18
N GLU A 230 7.52 15.75 17.10
CA GLU A 230 7.58 16.97 17.90
C GLU A 230 6.47 17.95 17.50
N VAL A 231 6.24 18.10 16.19
CA VAL A 231 5.16 18.93 15.63
C VAL A 231 3.78 18.35 15.96
N LEU A 232 3.59 17.01 15.87
CA LEU A 232 2.36 16.34 16.33
C LEU A 232 2.08 16.60 17.81
N TRP A 233 3.09 16.47 18.68
CA TRP A 233 2.92 16.74 20.12
C TRP A 233 2.53 18.20 20.36
N ARG A 234 3.21 19.13 19.68
CA ARG A 234 2.88 20.56 19.76
C ARG A 234 1.48 20.87 19.24
N ALA A 235 1.04 20.20 18.16
CA ALA A 235 -0.31 20.31 17.61
C ALA A 235 -1.36 19.79 18.60
N LYS A 236 -1.18 18.60 19.18
CA LYS A 236 -2.09 18.10 20.23
C LYS A 236 -2.19 19.04 21.43
N SER A 237 -1.10 19.73 21.79
CA SER A 237 -1.11 20.74 22.85
C SER A 237 -1.76 22.08 22.44
N ALA A 238 -1.74 22.46 21.15
CA ALA A 238 -2.29 23.72 20.65
C ALA A 238 -3.79 23.62 20.27
N PHE A 239 -4.25 22.43 19.93
CA PHE A 239 -5.64 22.11 19.54
C PHE A 239 -6.40 21.31 20.61
N SER A 240 -5.90 21.25 21.85
CA SER A 240 -6.50 20.48 22.96
C SER A 240 -7.99 20.79 23.22
N ASN A 241 -8.43 22.01 22.90
CA ASN A 241 -9.82 22.45 23.06
C ASN A 241 -10.71 22.17 21.83
N ASP A 242 -10.18 21.59 20.74
CA ASP A 242 -10.94 21.19 19.55
C ASP A 242 -10.82 19.66 19.31
N PRO A 243 -11.81 18.87 19.77
CA PRO A 243 -11.83 17.42 19.58
C PRO A 243 -11.81 16.96 18.10
N LYS A 244 -12.26 17.80 17.15
CA LYS A 244 -12.23 17.45 15.72
C LYS A 244 -10.81 17.55 15.17
N MET A 245 -10.10 18.63 15.51
CA MET A 245 -8.69 18.80 15.13
C MET A 245 -7.80 17.73 15.80
N ILE A 246 -8.03 17.40 17.08
CA ILE A 246 -7.32 16.29 17.73
C ILE A 246 -7.56 14.98 16.99
N ALA A 247 -8.80 14.64 16.63
CA ALA A 247 -9.11 13.42 15.89
C ALA A 247 -8.42 13.35 14.51
N GLU A 248 -8.24 14.48 13.83
CA GLU A 248 -7.50 14.51 12.54
C GLU A 248 -5.98 14.39 12.74
N ILE A 249 -5.41 15.08 13.75
CA ILE A 249 -4.00 14.94 14.15
C ILE A 249 -3.66 13.49 14.50
N GLU A 250 -4.59 12.76 15.14
CA GLU A 250 -4.43 11.34 15.47
C GLU A 250 -4.54 10.41 14.26
N ARG A 251 -5.30 10.78 13.22
CA ARG A 251 -5.30 10.05 11.94
C ARG A 251 -3.93 10.12 11.26
N PHE A 252 -3.27 11.27 11.27
CA PHE A 252 -1.91 11.39 10.72
C PHE A 252 -0.90 10.55 11.52
N GLU A 253 -0.99 10.56 12.85
CA GLU A 253 -0.13 9.73 13.71
C GLU A 253 -0.33 8.23 13.45
N GLU A 254 -1.57 7.74 13.32
CA GLU A 254 -1.84 6.32 13.07
C GLU A 254 -1.49 5.88 11.63
N GLN A 255 -1.69 6.75 10.64
CA GLN A 255 -1.20 6.49 9.28
C GLN A 255 0.33 6.45 9.22
N ASP A 256 1.04 7.30 9.98
CA ASP A 256 2.49 7.27 10.11
C ASP A 256 2.99 6.01 10.83
N LYS A 257 2.32 5.55 11.89
CA LYS A 257 2.58 4.25 12.56
C LYS A 257 2.42 3.07 11.60
N LYS A 258 1.36 3.05 10.78
CA LYS A 258 1.12 2.01 9.77
C LYS A 258 2.23 1.98 8.71
N THR A 259 2.58 3.12 8.13
CA THR A 259 3.71 3.22 7.18
C THR A 259 5.03 2.78 7.84
N SER A 260 5.26 3.11 9.12
CA SER A 260 6.45 2.69 9.86
C SER A 260 6.60 1.17 9.97
N LYS A 261 5.51 0.44 10.25
CA LYS A 261 5.54 -1.03 10.38
C LYS A 261 5.94 -1.70 9.07
N PHE A 262 5.39 -1.22 7.95
CA PHE A 262 5.78 -1.67 6.61
C PHE A 262 7.24 -1.30 6.27
N SER A 263 7.62 -0.05 6.54
CA SER A 263 9.00 0.44 6.38
C SER A 263 10.03 -0.33 7.22
N LEU A 264 9.68 -0.81 8.41
CA LEU A 264 10.56 -1.64 9.24
C LEU A 264 10.72 -3.07 8.71
N LEU A 265 9.70 -3.61 8.02
CA LEU A 265 9.80 -4.89 7.32
C LEU A 265 10.67 -4.76 6.06
N THR A 266 10.44 -3.73 5.24
CA THR A 266 11.23 -3.50 4.02
C THR A 266 12.67 -3.07 4.31
N SER A 267 12.92 -2.25 5.34
CA SER A 267 14.28 -1.87 5.75
C SER A 267 15.06 -3.03 6.36
N ARG A 268 14.44 -3.90 7.16
CA ARG A 268 15.07 -5.17 7.60
C ARG A 268 15.38 -6.09 6.42
N PHE A 269 14.50 -6.17 5.43
CA PHE A 269 14.79 -6.90 4.19
C PHE A 269 15.95 -6.25 3.42
N MET A 270 16.00 -4.92 3.33
CA MET A 270 17.06 -4.17 2.66
C MET A 270 18.40 -4.18 3.40
N SER A 271 18.45 -4.34 4.72
CA SER A 271 19.69 -4.46 5.49
C SER A 271 20.33 -5.86 5.41
N LEU A 272 19.62 -6.86 4.90
CA LEU A 272 20.18 -8.21 4.69
C LEU A 272 21.17 -8.23 3.51
N SER A 273 22.16 -9.13 3.60
CA SER A 273 23.19 -9.29 2.56
C SER A 273 22.57 -9.65 1.21
N LYS A 274 23.26 -9.29 0.11
CA LYS A 274 22.81 -9.62 -1.27
C LYS A 274 22.58 -11.13 -1.45
N ARG A 275 23.38 -11.98 -0.79
CA ARG A 275 23.21 -13.45 -0.79
C ARG A 275 21.93 -13.87 -0.06
N THR A 276 21.67 -13.29 1.12
CA THR A 276 20.49 -13.64 1.93
C THR A 276 19.18 -13.24 1.25
N LYS A 277 19.14 -12.10 0.54
CA LYS A 277 17.99 -11.68 -0.27
C LYS A 277 17.67 -12.68 -1.38
N ILE A 278 18.69 -13.18 -2.09
CA ILE A 278 18.54 -14.20 -3.13
C ILE A 278 17.97 -15.49 -2.53
N ILE A 279 18.50 -15.95 -1.39
CA ILE A 279 18.03 -17.16 -0.69
C ILE A 279 16.54 -17.05 -0.31
N ILE A 280 16.13 -15.92 0.28
CA ILE A 280 14.72 -15.67 0.63
C ILE A 280 13.83 -15.66 -0.63
N GLY A 281 14.28 -15.05 -1.72
CA GLY A 281 13.57 -15.06 -3.00
C GLY A 281 13.37 -16.47 -3.57
N VAL A 282 14.41 -17.32 -3.54
CA VAL A 282 14.34 -18.72 -3.98
C VAL A 282 13.39 -19.54 -3.10
N ILE A 283 13.40 -19.35 -1.78
CA ILE A 283 12.49 -20.03 -0.85
C ILE A 283 11.03 -19.63 -1.14
N LEU A 284 10.74 -18.34 -1.30
CA LEU A 284 9.39 -17.86 -1.62
C LEU A 284 8.92 -18.36 -3.00
N PHE A 285 9.81 -18.37 -4.00
CA PHE A 285 9.53 -18.91 -5.33
C PHE A 285 9.19 -20.41 -5.27
N TYR A 286 9.93 -21.20 -4.48
CA TYR A 286 9.64 -22.62 -4.29
C TYR A 286 8.30 -22.86 -3.57
N ILE A 287 7.96 -22.04 -2.56
CA ILE A 287 6.66 -22.10 -1.87
C ILE A 287 5.51 -21.76 -2.82
N ILE A 288 5.67 -20.76 -3.69
CA ILE A 288 4.66 -20.42 -4.71
C ILE A 288 4.52 -21.56 -5.72
N ILE A 289 5.63 -22.17 -6.16
CA ILE A 289 5.60 -23.33 -7.05
C ILE A 289 4.88 -24.52 -6.40
N THR A 290 5.17 -24.90 -5.15
CA THR A 290 4.48 -26.04 -4.52
C THR A 290 2.99 -25.78 -4.35
N LEU A 291 2.59 -24.57 -3.95
CA LEU A 291 1.16 -24.19 -3.84
C LEU A 291 0.41 -24.23 -5.18
N VAL A 292 1.07 -23.99 -6.31
CA VAL A 292 0.47 -24.07 -7.66
C VAL A 292 0.54 -25.50 -8.23
N MET A 293 1.63 -26.23 -7.98
CA MET A 293 1.85 -27.56 -8.54
C MET A 293 1.09 -28.67 -7.81
N ILE A 294 0.84 -28.54 -6.50
CA ILE A 294 0.06 -29.56 -5.75
C ILE A 294 -1.36 -29.74 -6.32
N PRO A 295 -2.15 -28.68 -6.57
CA PRO A 295 -3.44 -28.79 -7.27
C PRO A 295 -3.33 -29.45 -8.65
N LEU A 296 -2.34 -29.04 -9.46
CA LEU A 296 -2.08 -29.60 -10.80
C LEU A 296 -1.78 -31.10 -10.75
N ILE A 297 -0.94 -31.54 -9.81
CA ILE A 297 -0.62 -32.96 -9.61
C ILE A 297 -1.86 -33.73 -9.16
N SER A 298 -2.67 -33.20 -8.23
CA SER A 298 -3.91 -33.87 -7.81
C SER A 298 -4.95 -33.99 -8.93
N HIS A 299 -5.03 -33.03 -9.85
CA HIS A 299 -5.89 -33.13 -11.03
C HIS A 299 -5.37 -34.17 -12.03
N TYR A 300 -4.05 -34.30 -12.19
CA TYR A 300 -3.46 -35.25 -13.15
C TYR A 300 -3.47 -36.70 -12.64
N ALA A 301 -3.33 -36.89 -11.31
CA ALA A 301 -3.38 -38.21 -10.67
C ALA A 301 -4.76 -38.89 -10.75
N SER A 302 -5.84 -38.12 -10.98
CA SER A 302 -7.21 -38.64 -11.11
C SER A 302 -7.54 -39.17 -12.52
N SER A 303 -6.54 -39.44 -13.37
CA SER A 303 -6.70 -39.77 -14.80
C SER A 303 -6.00 -41.07 -15.23
N SER A 304 -5.67 -41.95 -14.29
CA SER A 304 -5.07 -43.26 -14.59
C SER A 304 -5.80 -44.36 -13.83
N ASP A 305 -6.65 -45.15 -14.51
CA ASP A 305 -7.38 -46.24 -13.88
C ASP A 305 -6.38 -47.21 -13.21
N THR A 306 -6.46 -47.34 -11.89
CA THR A 306 -5.59 -48.26 -11.16
C THR A 306 -6.12 -49.69 -11.22
N VAL A 307 -5.25 -50.69 -11.01
CA VAL A 307 -5.69 -52.09 -10.90
C VAL A 307 -6.64 -52.25 -9.71
N ASP A 308 -6.32 -51.57 -8.59
CA ASP A 308 -7.14 -51.54 -7.37
C ASP A 308 -8.54 -50.94 -7.60
N GLU A 309 -8.67 -49.93 -8.44
CA GLU A 309 -9.96 -49.35 -8.86
C GLU A 309 -10.78 -50.33 -9.70
N LYS A 310 -10.14 -51.09 -10.61
CA LYS A 310 -10.83 -52.12 -11.41
C LYS A 310 -11.28 -53.32 -10.56
N ILE A 311 -10.46 -53.74 -9.61
CA ILE A 311 -10.82 -54.71 -8.56
C ILE A 311 -12.00 -54.18 -7.73
N THR A 312 -12.03 -52.89 -7.39
CA THR A 312 -13.11 -52.27 -6.61
C THR A 312 -14.42 -52.18 -7.40
N HIS A 313 -14.36 -51.83 -8.68
CA HIS A 313 -15.52 -51.79 -9.57
C HIS A 313 -16.13 -53.19 -9.77
N GLU A 314 -15.30 -54.23 -9.93
CA GLU A 314 -15.78 -55.61 -10.04
C GLU A 314 -16.42 -56.11 -8.73
N LYS A 315 -15.86 -55.76 -7.56
CA LYS A 315 -16.49 -56.00 -6.25
C LYS A 315 -17.87 -55.35 -6.16
N ALA A 316 -18.02 -54.11 -6.64
CA ALA A 316 -19.29 -53.39 -6.64
C ALA A 316 -20.35 -54.03 -7.57
N ARG A 317 -19.96 -54.43 -8.79
CA ARG A 317 -20.84 -55.15 -9.74
C ARG A 317 -21.43 -56.41 -9.11
N LEU A 318 -20.58 -57.23 -8.48
CA LEU A 318 -21.00 -58.50 -7.88
C LEU A 318 -21.86 -58.31 -6.63
N GLU A 319 -21.61 -57.28 -5.81
CA GLU A 319 -22.44 -56.99 -4.64
C GLU A 319 -23.85 -56.51 -5.05
N GLN A 320 -24.01 -55.80 -6.18
CA GLN A 320 -25.34 -55.51 -6.75
C GLN A 320 -26.07 -56.80 -7.17
N VAL A 321 -25.42 -57.69 -7.94
CA VAL A 321 -26.01 -58.98 -8.36
C VAL A 321 -26.40 -59.84 -7.15
N LEU A 322 -25.61 -59.83 -6.08
CA LEU A 322 -25.91 -60.51 -4.83
C LEU A 322 -27.14 -59.92 -4.13
N GLN A 323 -27.28 -58.59 -4.09
CA GLN A 323 -28.47 -57.93 -3.51
C GLN A 323 -29.75 -58.23 -4.32
N GLU A 324 -29.66 -58.22 -5.65
CA GLU A 324 -30.78 -58.60 -6.53
C GLU A 324 -31.14 -60.08 -6.35
N CYS A 325 -30.16 -60.98 -6.24
CA CYS A 325 -30.40 -62.39 -5.96
C CYS A 325 -31.06 -62.60 -4.59
N GLN A 326 -30.58 -61.93 -3.54
CA GLN A 326 -31.21 -62.00 -2.21
C GLN A 326 -32.63 -61.43 -2.21
N LYS A 327 -32.93 -60.44 -3.05
CA LYS A 327 -34.28 -59.92 -3.25
C LYS A 327 -35.18 -60.96 -3.93
N ALA A 328 -34.72 -61.59 -5.02
CA ALA A 328 -35.46 -62.64 -5.72
C ALA A 328 -35.81 -63.83 -4.82
N ILE A 329 -34.86 -64.29 -3.98
CA ILE A 329 -35.10 -65.33 -2.97
C ILE A 329 -36.17 -64.90 -1.96
N LYS A 330 -36.17 -63.63 -1.51
CA LYS A 330 -37.18 -63.10 -0.56
C LYS A 330 -38.56 -62.90 -1.19
N THR A 331 -38.66 -62.83 -2.52
CA THR A 331 -39.93 -62.76 -3.27
C THR A 331 -40.33 -64.10 -3.88
N GLU A 332 -39.66 -65.19 -3.49
CA GLU A 332 -39.90 -66.56 -3.97
C GLU A 332 -39.77 -66.75 -5.50
N ASP A 333 -39.13 -65.80 -6.20
CA ASP A 333 -38.76 -65.96 -7.62
C ASP A 333 -37.44 -66.73 -7.71
N PHE A 334 -37.55 -68.04 -7.51
CA PHE A 334 -36.40 -68.93 -7.54
C PHE A 334 -35.77 -69.08 -8.94
N VAL A 335 -36.51 -68.76 -10.01
CA VAL A 335 -36.00 -68.79 -11.39
C VAL A 335 -35.09 -67.59 -11.63
N GLN A 336 -35.52 -66.39 -11.23
CA GLN A 336 -34.67 -65.19 -11.24
C GLN A 336 -33.47 -65.35 -10.29
N ALA A 337 -33.67 -65.94 -9.11
CA ALA A 337 -32.59 -66.20 -8.15
C ALA A 337 -31.52 -67.14 -8.70
N GLU A 338 -31.89 -68.23 -9.37
CA GLU A 338 -30.93 -69.16 -9.99
C GLU A 338 -30.16 -68.49 -11.15
N MET A 339 -30.84 -67.69 -11.98
CA MET A 339 -30.20 -66.93 -13.04
C MET A 339 -29.17 -65.92 -12.49
N LEU A 340 -29.55 -65.11 -11.49
CA LEU A 340 -28.65 -64.14 -10.86
C LEU A 340 -27.50 -64.81 -10.11
N THR A 341 -27.74 -65.96 -9.47
CA THR A 341 -26.68 -66.73 -8.82
C THR A 341 -25.63 -67.21 -9.84
N ASN A 342 -26.04 -67.66 -11.02
CA ASN A 342 -25.10 -68.04 -12.08
C ASN A 342 -24.30 -66.85 -12.64
N GLN A 343 -24.83 -65.62 -12.57
CA GLN A 343 -24.12 -64.39 -12.92
C GLN A 343 -23.14 -63.90 -11.83
N LEU A 344 -23.20 -64.48 -10.62
CA LEU A 344 -22.29 -64.14 -9.52
C LEU A 344 -20.92 -64.81 -9.69
N ARG A 345 -20.20 -64.36 -10.73
CA ARG A 345 -18.85 -64.83 -11.08
C ARG A 345 -17.92 -63.65 -11.31
N TRP A 346 -16.74 -63.72 -10.70
CA TRP A 346 -15.63 -62.81 -10.92
C TRP A 346 -15.03 -63.01 -12.31
N GLU A 347 -14.94 -61.93 -13.08
CA GLU A 347 -14.50 -61.91 -14.48
C GLU A 347 -13.26 -61.03 -14.72
N TYR A 348 -12.87 -60.18 -13.76
CA TYR A 348 -11.68 -59.34 -13.90
C TYR A 348 -10.38 -60.13 -13.72
N GLU A 349 -9.52 -60.14 -14.74
CA GLU A 349 -8.17 -60.71 -14.67
C GLU A 349 -7.11 -59.60 -14.89
N PRO A 350 -6.10 -59.47 -13.99
CA PRO A 350 -5.10 -58.42 -14.08
C PRO A 350 -3.95 -58.81 -15.03
N ASN A 351 -3.46 -57.85 -15.80
CA ASN A 351 -2.29 -58.06 -16.69
C ASN A 351 -0.96 -58.19 -15.92
N ASP A 352 -0.90 -57.77 -14.66
CA ASP A 352 0.29 -57.87 -13.80
C ASP A 352 0.18 -59.05 -12.84
N SER A 353 1.23 -59.87 -12.82
CA SER A 353 1.35 -61.05 -11.97
C SER A 353 1.39 -60.74 -10.48
N SER A 354 1.70 -59.49 -10.09
CA SER A 354 1.68 -59.06 -8.69
C SER A 354 0.29 -59.13 -8.05
N TYR A 355 -0.77 -58.85 -8.83
CA TYR A 355 -2.16 -58.79 -8.36
C TYR A 355 -2.91 -60.13 -8.45
N LEU A 356 -2.38 -61.13 -9.17
CA LEU A 356 -3.06 -62.42 -9.40
C LEU A 356 -3.56 -63.05 -8.10
N LYS A 357 -2.72 -63.08 -7.06
CA LYS A 357 -3.07 -63.67 -5.75
C LYS A 357 -4.28 -63.02 -5.07
N GLU A 358 -4.39 -61.69 -5.14
CA GLU A 358 -5.56 -60.98 -4.60
C GLU A 358 -6.78 -61.29 -5.47
N THR A 359 -6.67 -61.23 -6.80
CA THR A 359 -7.82 -61.54 -7.67
C THR A 359 -8.28 -62.99 -7.57
N ASP A 360 -7.38 -63.95 -7.37
CA ASP A 360 -7.73 -65.35 -7.18
C ASP A 360 -8.38 -65.60 -5.81
N HIS A 361 -7.92 -64.92 -4.75
CA HIS A 361 -8.61 -64.92 -3.45
C HIS A 361 -10.02 -64.31 -3.53
N GLN A 362 -10.21 -63.25 -4.33
CA GLN A 362 -11.55 -62.71 -4.60
C GLN A 362 -12.40 -63.68 -5.42
N LYS A 363 -11.84 -64.36 -6.44
CA LYS A 363 -12.53 -65.44 -7.17
C LYS A 363 -13.01 -66.52 -6.20
N GLU A 364 -12.20 -66.95 -5.22
CA GLU A 364 -12.60 -67.92 -4.19
C GLU A 364 -13.80 -67.43 -3.36
N ILE A 365 -13.71 -66.24 -2.76
CA ILE A 365 -14.78 -65.65 -1.92
C ILE A 365 -16.12 -65.57 -2.68
N TRP A 366 -16.10 -65.13 -3.94
CA TRP A 366 -17.34 -65.02 -4.73
C TRP A 366 -17.88 -66.37 -5.20
N ASN A 367 -17.01 -67.36 -5.46
CA ASN A 367 -17.43 -68.74 -5.70
C ASN A 367 -18.09 -69.36 -4.45
N GLU A 368 -17.57 -69.11 -3.25
CA GLU A 368 -18.16 -69.57 -1.98
C GLU A 368 -19.55 -68.94 -1.76
N LYS A 369 -19.65 -67.60 -1.84
CA LYS A 369 -20.93 -66.86 -1.79
C LYS A 369 -21.97 -67.46 -2.76
N ARG A 370 -21.57 -67.71 -4.01
CA ARG A 370 -22.45 -68.30 -5.04
C ARG A 370 -22.92 -69.70 -4.67
N ASN A 371 -22.00 -70.57 -4.25
CA ASN A 371 -22.32 -71.96 -3.95
C ASN A 371 -23.31 -72.06 -2.77
N GLY A 372 -23.13 -71.25 -1.73
CA GLY A 372 -24.08 -71.16 -0.61
C GLY A 372 -25.48 -70.67 -1.03
N LEU A 373 -25.57 -69.71 -1.96
CA LEU A 373 -26.85 -69.27 -2.52
C LEU A 373 -27.55 -70.39 -3.31
N LEU A 374 -26.82 -71.21 -4.08
CA LEU A 374 -27.40 -72.37 -4.78
C LEU A 374 -27.97 -73.42 -3.81
N GLU A 375 -27.31 -73.66 -2.67
CA GLU A 375 -27.82 -74.57 -1.63
C GLU A 375 -29.07 -74.02 -0.95
N ILE A 376 -29.12 -72.72 -0.66
CA ILE A 376 -30.30 -72.03 -0.11
C ILE A 376 -31.48 -72.11 -1.08
N ILE A 377 -31.27 -71.83 -2.37
CA ILE A 377 -32.32 -71.90 -3.40
C ILE A 377 -32.90 -73.32 -3.47
N LYS A 378 -32.06 -74.35 -3.64
CA LYS A 378 -32.49 -75.76 -3.70
C LYS A 378 -33.23 -76.21 -2.44
N THR A 379 -32.73 -75.83 -1.26
CA THR A 379 -33.33 -76.17 0.03
C THR A 379 -34.67 -75.46 0.26
N THR A 380 -34.87 -74.27 -0.32
CA THR A 380 -36.12 -73.52 -0.21
C THR A 380 -37.15 -74.04 -1.22
N GLN A 381 -36.77 -74.21 -2.49
CA GLN A 381 -37.59 -74.85 -3.53
C GLN A 381 -38.09 -76.23 -3.08
N GLY A 382 -37.24 -77.06 -2.47
CA GLY A 382 -37.62 -78.38 -1.97
C GLY A 382 -38.63 -78.38 -0.81
N LYS A 383 -38.94 -77.22 -0.22
CA LYS A 383 -39.94 -77.05 0.86
C LYS A 383 -41.26 -76.47 0.38
N THR A 384 -41.30 -75.79 -0.77
CA THR A 384 -42.53 -75.21 -1.35
C THR A 384 -43.35 -76.22 -2.19
N VAL A 385 -42.95 -77.48 -2.24
CA VAL A 385 -43.58 -78.55 -3.05
C VAL A 385 -44.28 -79.61 -2.17
N TYR A 386 -44.54 -79.30 -0.89
CA TYR A 386 -45.21 -80.15 0.09
C TYR A 386 -46.32 -79.42 0.85
#